data_AF-A0A2D5A875-F1
#
_entry.id   AF-A0A2D5A875-F1
#
_cell.length_a   1.000
_cell.length_b   1.000
_cell.length_c   1.000
_cell.angle_alpha   90.00
_cell.angle_beta   90.00
_cell.angle_gamma   90.00
#
_symmetry.space_group_name_H-M   'P 1'
#
loop_
_entity.id
_entity.type
_entity.pdbx_description
1 polymer ?
#
loop_
_entity_poly.entity_id
_entity_poly.type
_entity_poly.pdbx_seq_one_letter_code
_entity_poly.pdbx_strand_id
1 'polypeptide(L)'
;MPQMHAPTAVARSLTLAAATAAVALPTLVAHAQDAVQWRVEDGGNGNWYGIVVSDSDGDMFCWDEARDDALLHGGHLGTLTSQVESDFVCAATDVPVAPDG
;
A
#
# COMPACT_ATOMS: atom_id res chain seq x y z
N MET A 1 -30.26 29.93 -20.84
CA MET A 1 -30.76 28.73 -21.52
C MET A 1 -29.61 27.73 -21.62
N PRO A 2 -29.81 26.47 -21.24
CA PRO A 2 -28.82 25.39 -21.33
C PRO A 2 -28.83 24.79 -22.74
N GLN A 3 -27.74 24.13 -23.17
CA GLN A 3 -27.80 22.89 -23.97
C GLN A 3 -26.46 22.15 -23.85
N MET A 4 -26.58 20.83 -23.86
CA MET A 4 -25.62 19.81 -23.52
C MET A 4 -25.42 18.92 -24.76
N HIS A 5 -24.28 18.21 -24.80
CA HIS A 5 -23.93 17.00 -25.57
C HIS A 5 -22.83 17.07 -26.64
N ALA A 6 -21.91 16.12 -26.43
CA ALA A 6 -20.69 15.63 -27.12
C ALA A 6 -20.96 15.17 -28.59
N PRO A 7 -20.07 14.48 -29.37
CA PRO A 7 -18.87 13.68 -29.02
C PRO A 7 -17.69 13.62 -30.05
N THR A 8 -16.59 12.90 -29.71
CA THR A 8 -15.62 12.19 -30.61
C THR A 8 -14.74 13.04 -31.57
N ALA A 9 -13.50 12.74 -31.95
CA ALA A 9 -12.60 11.59 -31.81
C ALA A 9 -11.17 11.98 -32.27
N VAL A 10 -10.22 11.10 -31.96
CA VAL A 10 -9.02 10.71 -32.77
C VAL A 10 -7.78 11.64 -32.74
N ALA A 11 -6.73 11.04 -32.18
CA ALA A 11 -5.35 11.48 -32.11
C ALA A 11 -4.68 11.72 -33.48
N ARG A 12 -3.68 12.60 -33.51
CA ARG A 12 -2.51 12.50 -34.41
C ARG A 12 -1.34 13.36 -33.90
N SER A 13 -0.16 12.82 -34.11
CA SER A 13 1.00 12.93 -33.24
C SER A 13 2.05 13.99 -33.67
N LEU A 14 3.10 14.08 -32.83
CA LEU A 14 4.47 14.57 -33.04
C LEU A 14 4.71 16.10 -33.04
N THR A 15 5.50 16.58 -32.06
CA THR A 15 6.92 16.93 -32.30
C THR A 15 7.67 17.08 -30.99
N LEU A 16 8.78 16.35 -30.84
CA LEU A 16 9.71 16.43 -29.70
C LEU A 16 10.72 17.56 -29.98
N ALA A 17 10.89 18.49 -29.05
CA ALA A 17 12.04 19.40 -29.03
C ALA A 17 12.75 19.23 -27.68
N ALA A 18 13.95 18.65 -27.74
CA ALA A 18 14.78 18.35 -26.58
C ALA A 18 15.43 19.63 -26.02
N ALA A 19 15.19 19.93 -24.76
CA ALA A 19 16.05 20.77 -23.94
C ALA A 19 16.48 19.94 -22.72
N THR A 20 17.76 19.57 -22.70
CA THR A 20 18.39 18.71 -21.69
C THR A 20 18.61 19.48 -20.40
N ALA A 21 17.70 19.30 -19.44
CA ALA A 21 18.05 19.22 -18.04
C ALA A 21 17.46 17.90 -17.54
N ALA A 22 18.27 16.84 -17.60
CA ALA A 22 17.89 15.56 -17.00
C ALA A 22 17.94 15.73 -15.48
N VAL A 23 16.90 16.33 -14.92
CA VAL A 23 16.60 16.13 -13.50
C VAL A 23 16.27 14.65 -13.40
N ALA A 24 17.20 13.87 -12.86
CA ALA A 24 16.95 12.49 -12.51
C ALA A 24 15.80 12.51 -11.49
N LEU A 25 14.57 12.29 -11.96
CA LEU A 25 13.45 12.01 -11.08
C LEU A 25 13.86 10.72 -10.36
N PRO A 26 14.02 10.72 -9.03
CA PRO A 26 14.13 9.45 -8.32
C PRO A 26 12.85 8.68 -8.67
N THR A 27 13.00 7.54 -9.35
CA THR A 27 11.92 6.56 -9.49
C THR A 27 11.57 6.15 -8.07
N LEU A 28 10.50 6.73 -7.52
CA LEU A 28 9.95 6.30 -6.26
C LEU A 28 9.45 4.87 -6.49
N VAL A 29 10.20 3.89 -6.01
CA VAL A 29 9.72 2.51 -5.94
C VAL A 29 8.65 2.52 -4.86
N ALA A 30 7.39 2.60 -5.28
CA ALA A 30 6.27 2.35 -4.39
C ALA A 30 6.24 0.83 -4.14
N HIS A 31 6.73 0.40 -2.98
CA HIS A 31 6.48 -0.95 -2.50
C HIS A 31 5.01 -1.03 -2.10
N ALA A 32 4.16 -1.56 -2.97
CA ALA A 32 2.81 -1.91 -2.58
C ALA A 32 2.90 -3.11 -1.64
N GLN A 33 2.89 -2.85 -0.32
CA GLN A 33 2.60 -3.89 0.67
C GLN A 33 1.18 -4.39 0.37
N ASP A 34 1.03 -5.68 0.08
CA ASP A 34 -0.27 -6.26 -0.32
C ASP A 34 -1.16 -6.32 0.93
N ALA A 35 -2.02 -5.32 1.10
CA ALA A 35 -2.88 -5.21 2.27
C ALA A 35 -3.94 -6.33 2.27
N VAL A 36 -4.18 -6.95 3.42
CA VAL A 36 -5.15 -8.04 3.57
C VAL A 36 -6.44 -7.52 4.20
N GLN A 37 -7.58 -7.87 3.63
CA GLN A 37 -8.89 -7.53 4.20
C GLN A 37 -9.38 -8.61 5.17
N TRP A 38 -9.78 -8.21 6.38
CA TRP A 38 -10.54 -9.09 7.26
C TRP A 38 -12.03 -8.95 6.98
N ARG A 39 -12.52 -9.77 6.04
CA ARG A 39 -13.88 -9.62 5.51
C ARG A 39 -14.94 -9.99 6.53
N VAL A 40 -16.09 -9.31 6.47
CA VAL A 40 -17.18 -9.50 7.42
C VAL A 40 -17.80 -10.89 7.28
N GLU A 41 -17.87 -11.43 6.06
CA GLU A 41 -18.34 -12.80 5.80
C GLU A 41 -17.48 -13.89 6.44
N ASP A 42 -16.21 -13.60 6.71
CA ASP A 42 -15.26 -14.51 7.37
C ASP A 42 -15.24 -14.29 8.90
N GLY A 43 -16.18 -13.50 9.44
CA GLY A 43 -16.26 -13.15 10.86
C GLY A 43 -15.41 -11.93 11.25
N GLY A 44 -14.94 -11.16 10.27
CA GLY A 44 -14.11 -9.99 10.48
C GLY A 44 -14.84 -8.66 10.63
N ASN A 45 -14.05 -7.60 10.77
CA ASN A 45 -14.54 -6.24 10.97
C ASN A 45 -14.65 -5.41 9.67
N GLY A 46 -14.28 -5.99 8.52
CA GLY A 46 -14.32 -5.34 7.21
C GLY A 46 -13.12 -4.43 6.93
N ASN A 47 -12.20 -4.26 7.90
CA ASN A 47 -11.02 -3.42 7.77
C ASN A 47 -9.93 -4.08 6.92
N TRP A 48 -9.04 -3.24 6.39
CA TRP A 48 -7.84 -3.63 5.64
C TRP A 48 -6.61 -3.42 6.50
N TYR A 49 -5.66 -4.36 6.43
CA TYR A 49 -4.44 -4.36 7.23
C TYR A 49 -3.22 -4.39 6.31
N GLY A 50 -2.39 -3.35 6.38
CA GLY A 50 -1.02 -3.38 5.90
C GLY A 50 -0.12 -3.87 7.02
N ILE A 51 0.56 -4.99 6.79
CA ILE A 51 1.38 -5.66 7.79
C ILE A 51 2.83 -5.49 7.39
N VAL A 52 3.61 -4.82 8.25
CA VAL A 52 5.04 -4.60 8.04
C VAL A 52 5.80 -5.27 9.17
N VAL A 53 6.68 -6.19 8.81
CA VAL A 53 7.57 -6.90 9.73
C VAL A 53 9.01 -6.53 9.41
N SER A 54 9.89 -6.57 10.40
CA SER A 54 11.31 -6.35 10.16
C SER A 54 11.94 -7.64 9.60
N ASP A 55 12.83 -7.50 8.63
CA ASP A 55 13.50 -8.64 7.99
C ASP A 55 14.60 -9.25 8.87
N SER A 56 15.06 -8.53 9.90
CA SER A 56 16.13 -8.97 10.80
C SER A 56 15.68 -9.00 12.25
N ASP A 57 16.17 -10.00 13.00
CA ASP A 57 16.08 -10.02 14.46
C ASP A 57 16.83 -8.80 15.05
N GLY A 58 16.08 -7.94 15.74
CA GLY A 58 16.62 -6.74 16.40
C GLY A 58 16.45 -5.44 15.61
N ASP A 59 15.97 -5.50 14.37
CA ASP A 59 15.52 -4.31 13.67
C ASP A 59 14.24 -3.80 14.34
N MET A 60 14.25 -2.52 14.74
CA MET A 60 13.15 -1.89 15.47
C MET A 60 12.58 -0.74 14.63
N PHE A 61 11.26 -0.65 14.56
CA PHE A 61 10.59 0.50 13.98
C PHE A 61 10.49 1.62 15.00
N CYS A 62 10.89 2.85 14.63
CA CYS A 62 10.50 4.02 15.39
C CYS A 62 8.99 4.24 15.26
N TRP A 63 8.32 4.56 16.37
CA TRP A 63 6.87 4.74 16.38
C TRP A 63 6.41 5.86 15.44
N ASP A 64 7.16 6.97 15.40
CA ASP A 64 6.86 8.09 14.51
C ASP A 64 7.04 7.72 13.04
N GLU A 65 8.08 6.96 12.70
CA GLU A 65 8.33 6.49 11.33
C GLU A 65 7.23 5.52 10.88
N ALA A 66 6.84 4.57 11.74
CA ALA A 66 5.76 3.64 11.45
C ALA A 66 4.41 4.34 11.27
N ARG A 67 4.13 5.39 12.06
CA ARG A 67 2.93 6.21 11.89
C ARG A 67 2.95 6.95 10.55
N ASP A 68 4.05 7.61 10.24
CA ASP A 68 4.17 8.41 9.03
C ASP A 68 4.11 7.52 7.77
N ASP A 69 4.67 6.31 7.83
CA ASP A 69 4.53 5.29 6.79
C ASP A 69 3.08 4.81 6.63
N ALA A 70 2.37 4.52 7.73
CA ALA A 70 0.97 4.14 7.67
C ALA A 70 0.08 5.24 7.05
N LEU A 71 0.36 6.51 7.38
CA LEU A 71 -0.32 7.68 6.81
C LEU A 71 -0.01 7.85 5.32
N LEU A 72 1.25 7.60 4.91
CA LEU A 72 1.66 7.64 3.50
C LEU A 72 0.89 6.63 2.64
N HIS A 73 0.55 5.47 3.22
CA HIS A 73 -0.27 4.43 2.59
C HIS A 73 -1.78 4.68 2.72
N GLY A 74 -2.21 5.82 3.28
CA GLY A 74 -3.63 6.16 3.44
C GLY A 74 -4.33 5.44 4.59
N GLY A 75 -3.56 4.83 5.50
CA GLY A 75 -4.04 4.16 6.70
C GLY A 75 -3.64 4.88 7.99
N HIS A 76 -3.63 4.13 9.09
CA HIS A 76 -3.11 4.56 10.38
C HIS A 76 -2.53 3.33 11.12
N LEU A 77 -1.76 3.56 12.18
CA LEU A 77 -1.27 2.46 13.02
C LEU A 77 -2.43 1.60 13.53
N GLY A 78 -2.30 0.28 13.40
CA GLY A 78 -3.34 -0.68 13.76
C GLY A 78 -3.83 -0.49 15.20
N THR A 79 -5.15 -0.45 15.38
CA THR A 79 -5.79 -0.45 16.69
C THR A 79 -6.49 -1.78 16.87
N LEU A 80 -5.78 -2.77 17.40
CA LEU A 80 -6.32 -4.11 17.62
C LEU A 80 -7.16 -4.10 18.90
N THR A 81 -8.47 -4.31 18.77
CA THR A 81 -9.46 -4.15 19.84
C THR A 81 -9.92 -5.47 20.45
N SER A 82 -9.53 -6.59 19.86
CA SER A 82 -9.92 -7.92 20.33
C SER A 82 -8.81 -8.95 20.10
N GLN A 83 -8.86 -10.06 20.85
CA GLN A 83 -7.91 -11.16 20.68
C GLN A 83 -8.01 -11.77 19.28
N VAL A 84 -9.23 -12.00 18.77
CA VAL A 84 -9.45 -12.60 17.45
C VAL A 84 -8.88 -11.72 16.33
N GLU A 85 -8.97 -10.40 16.46
CA GLU A 85 -8.35 -9.46 15.52
C GLU A 85 -6.81 -9.57 15.53
N SER A 86 -6.23 -9.66 16.73
CA SER A 86 -4.80 -9.89 16.88
C SER A 86 -4.37 -11.22 16.27
N ASP A 87 -5.15 -12.28 16.50
CA ASP A 87 -4.86 -13.62 15.96
C ASP A 87 -4.92 -13.62 14.43
N PHE A 88 -5.88 -12.89 13.83
CA PHE A 88 -5.97 -12.71 12.38
C PHE A 88 -4.73 -12.01 11.81
N VAL A 89 -4.31 -10.89 12.41
CA VAL A 89 -3.13 -10.14 11.96
C VAL A 89 -1.85 -10.97 12.11
N CYS A 90 -1.68 -11.68 13.23
CA CYS A 90 -0.54 -12.57 13.43
C CYS A 90 -0.52 -13.72 12.41
N ALA A 91 -1.67 -14.35 12.13
CA ALA A 91 -1.74 -15.42 11.13
C ALA A 91 -1.39 -14.93 9.72
N ALA A 92 -1.67 -13.66 9.42
CA ALA A 92 -1.28 -13.04 8.15
C ALA A 92 0.21 -12.68 8.05
N THR A 93 0.95 -12.67 9.17
CA THR A 93 2.42 -12.48 9.20
C THR A 93 3.21 -13.77 9.00
N ASP A 94 2.58 -14.95 9.17
CA ASP A 94 3.27 -16.24 9.13
C ASP A 94 3.56 -16.65 7.68
N VAL A 95 4.66 -16.14 7.14
CA VAL A 95 5.22 -16.61 5.87
C VAL A 95 5.78 -18.02 6.11
N PRO A 96 5.38 -19.05 5.33
CA PRO A 96 5.93 -20.37 5.50
C PRO A 96 7.44 -20.34 5.27
N VAL A 97 8.23 -20.49 6.34
CA VAL A 97 9.67 -20.72 6.23
C VAL A 97 9.87 -22.03 5.48
N ALA A 98 10.49 -21.97 4.31
CA ALA A 98 10.85 -23.18 3.58
C ALA A 98 11.77 -24.03 4.48
N PRO A 99 11.56 -25.35 4.61
CA PRO A 99 12.41 -26.16 5.46
C PRO A 99 13.84 -26.12 4.94
N ASP A 100 14.75 -25.71 5.80
CA ASP A 100 16.18 -25.74 5.57
C ASP A 100 16.56 -27.18 5.16
N GLY A 101 17.00 -27.33 3.90
CA GLY A 101 17.45 -28.59 3.33
C GLY A 101 18.84 -28.98 3.78
#